data_AF-A0A3S4F522-F1
#
_entry.id   AF-A0A3S4F522-F1
#
_cell.length_a   1.000
_cell.length_b   1.000
_cell.length_c   1.000
_cell.angle_alpha   90.00
_cell.angle_beta   90.00
_cell.angle_gamma   90.00
#
_symmetry.space_group_name_H-M   'P 1'
#
loop_
_entity.id
_entity.type
_entity.pdbx_description
1 polymer ?
#
loop_
_entity_poly.entity_id
_entity_poly.type
_entity_poly.pdbx_seq_one_letter_code
_entity_poly.pdbx_strand_id
1 'polypeptide(L)'
;MVFYKTGLSHILTNTRLLFFSSSPSSSSIAAMRPEPHTRAFSLLYRRWQHDARRLPLFALMLLVCGELTPFAVLFLPRVVPFTCRIPSQVEKVLREAEARRRAARRLVAAGGAAAGEDFARSWSGGEGRAGEKKDGKGGAARIKVVGAARATPEALAMILDLPVRSWTRKKRLWSRIHERLHFLNVDDGLLAEAGGAEALVAEELRLACADRGIDVLGRSEEELRTALGRWLHLTDERRLGVEERQKAVLWLLLSEESQWDRFEG
;
A
#
# COMPACT_ATOMS: atom_id res chain seq x y z
N MET A 1 -24.44 15.28 14.42
CA MET A 1 -23.93 14.57 15.62
C MET A 1 -23.78 13.06 15.41
N VAL A 2 -24.79 12.33 14.90
CA VAL A 2 -24.78 10.85 14.79
C VAL A 2 -23.57 10.30 14.02
N PHE A 3 -23.26 10.88 12.85
CA PHE A 3 -22.15 10.44 11.99
C PHE A 3 -20.77 10.45 12.68
N TYR A 4 -20.43 11.52 13.42
CA TYR A 4 -19.14 11.61 14.12
C TYR A 4 -19.05 10.67 15.33
N LYS A 5 -20.18 10.43 16.02
CA LYS A 5 -20.27 9.45 17.10
C LYS A 5 -20.02 8.02 16.58
N THR A 6 -20.58 7.69 15.42
CA THR A 6 -20.33 6.41 14.74
C THR A 6 -18.86 6.25 14.36
N GLY A 7 -18.24 7.29 13.78
CA GLY A 7 -16.83 7.24 13.41
C GLY A 7 -15.88 7.10 14.61
N LEU A 8 -16.17 7.75 15.75
CA LEU A 8 -15.43 7.57 17.00
C LEU A 8 -15.63 6.16 17.59
N SER A 9 -16.86 5.65 17.54
CA SER A 9 -17.18 4.28 17.97
C SER A 9 -16.37 3.24 17.18
N HIS A 10 -16.24 3.40 15.85
CA HIS A 10 -15.43 2.50 15.03
C HIS A 10 -13.95 2.51 15.44
N ILE A 11 -13.38 3.68 15.77
CA ILE A 11 -11.99 3.78 16.25
C ILE A 11 -11.82 3.07 17.59
N LEU A 12 -12.76 3.24 18.51
CA LEU A 12 -12.75 2.54 19.80
C LEU A 12 -12.89 1.03 19.63
N THR A 13 -13.78 0.56 18.74
CA THR A 13 -13.91 -0.86 18.41
C THR A 13 -12.61 -1.42 17.82
N ASN A 14 -11.99 -0.73 16.86
CA ASN A 14 -10.70 -1.14 16.30
C ASN A 14 -9.58 -1.17 17.35
N THR A 15 -9.54 -0.19 18.26
CA THR A 15 -8.59 -0.16 19.37
C THR A 15 -8.80 -1.35 20.31
N ARG A 16 -10.07 -1.71 20.57
CA ARG A 16 -10.42 -2.87 21.38
C ARG A 16 -10.00 -4.18 20.73
N LEU A 17 -10.27 -4.36 19.44
CA LEU A 17 -9.87 -5.55 18.68
C LEU A 17 -8.35 -5.79 18.69
N LEU A 18 -7.54 -4.73 18.71
CA LEU A 18 -6.08 -4.83 18.68
C LEU A 18 -5.44 -5.00 20.07
N PHE A 19 -5.87 -4.20 21.06
CA PHE A 19 -5.12 -4.05 22.32
C PHE A 19 -5.87 -4.55 23.55
N PHE A 20 -7.19 -4.61 23.53
CA PHE A 20 -7.96 -5.04 24.69
C PHE A 20 -8.38 -6.50 24.53
N SER A 21 -7.68 -7.39 25.24
CA SER A 21 -8.22 -8.71 25.58
C SER A 21 -9.39 -8.50 26.54
N SER A 22 -10.58 -8.27 26.00
CA SER A 22 -11.79 -8.20 26.82
C SER A 22 -12.12 -9.62 27.30
N SER A 23 -12.55 -9.75 28.55
CA SER A 23 -13.07 -10.99 29.13
C SER A 23 -14.08 -11.66 28.19
N PRO A 24 -14.13 -13.02 28.09
CA PRO A 24 -14.92 -13.77 27.12
C PRO A 24 -16.45 -13.58 27.17
N SER A 25 -16.97 -12.68 28.01
CA SER A 25 -18.39 -12.38 28.12
C SER A 25 -18.98 -11.61 26.92
N SER A 26 -18.16 -11.15 25.96
CA SER A 26 -18.62 -10.57 24.68
C SER A 26 -18.20 -11.46 23.50
N SER A 27 -18.87 -12.60 23.37
CA SER A 27 -18.57 -13.66 22.38
C SER A 27 -18.49 -13.17 20.92
N SER A 28 -19.23 -12.12 20.56
CA SER A 28 -19.27 -11.58 19.20
C SER A 28 -18.01 -10.80 18.79
N ILE A 29 -17.38 -10.05 19.70
CA ILE A 29 -16.18 -9.25 19.39
C ILE A 29 -14.93 -10.14 19.40
N ALA A 30 -14.89 -11.11 20.32
CA ALA A 30 -13.79 -12.09 20.37
C ALA A 30 -13.67 -12.90 19.07
N ALA A 31 -14.81 -13.30 18.48
CA ALA A 31 -14.85 -14.03 17.21
C ALA A 31 -14.40 -13.19 15.99
N MET A 32 -14.48 -11.86 16.06
CA MET A 32 -14.05 -10.94 15.00
C MET A 32 -12.58 -10.51 15.12
N ARG A 33 -11.86 -10.98 16.15
CA ARG A 33 -10.46 -10.60 16.37
C ARG A 33 -9.58 -11.28 15.33
N PRO A 34 -8.79 -10.52 14.56
CA PRO A 34 -7.82 -11.14 13.68
C PRO A 34 -6.67 -11.72 14.51
N GLU A 35 -6.25 -12.93 14.17
CA GLU A 35 -5.11 -13.58 14.81
C GLU A 35 -3.83 -12.74 14.62
N PRO A 36 -2.95 -12.66 15.63
CA PRO A 36 -1.66 -11.99 15.49
C PRO A 36 -0.90 -12.53 14.28
N HIS A 37 -0.21 -11.66 13.55
CA HIS A 37 0.56 -11.99 12.34
C HIS A 37 -0.25 -12.36 11.09
N THR A 38 -1.59 -12.31 11.13
CA THR A 38 -2.41 -12.44 9.92
C THR A 38 -2.47 -11.13 9.12
N ARG A 39 -2.84 -11.25 7.83
CA ARG A 39 -3.10 -10.11 6.95
C ARG A 39 -4.14 -9.14 7.52
N ALA A 40 -5.24 -9.68 8.02
CA ALA A 40 -6.31 -8.87 8.61
C ALA A 40 -5.80 -8.04 9.81
N PHE A 41 -4.93 -8.62 10.64
CA PHE A 41 -4.32 -7.91 11.78
C PHE A 41 -3.42 -6.76 11.31
N SER A 42 -2.55 -6.99 10.32
CA SER A 42 -1.61 -5.97 9.83
C SER A 42 -2.33 -4.78 9.17
N LEU A 43 -3.39 -5.06 8.40
CA LEU A 43 -4.25 -4.04 7.79
C LEU A 43 -5.02 -3.24 8.86
N LEU A 44 -5.60 -3.92 9.85
CA LEU A 44 -6.32 -3.29 10.95
C LEU A 44 -5.40 -2.38 11.78
N TYR A 45 -4.21 -2.87 12.12
CA TYR A 45 -3.21 -2.12 12.89
C TYR A 45 -2.77 -0.85 12.16
N ARG A 46 -2.54 -0.92 10.83
CA ARG A 46 -2.19 0.26 10.03
C ARG A 46 -3.29 1.31 9.99
N ARG A 47 -4.53 0.89 9.75
CA ARG A 47 -5.70 1.78 9.77
C ARG A 47 -5.83 2.45 11.14
N TRP A 48 -5.73 1.67 12.19
CA TRP A 48 -5.76 2.16 13.57
C TRP A 48 -4.64 3.17 13.85
N GLN A 49 -3.38 2.89 13.48
CA GLN A 49 -2.26 3.81 13.73
C GLN A 49 -2.44 5.15 12.99
N HIS A 50 -3.09 5.14 11.82
CA HIS A 50 -3.41 6.36 11.10
C HIS A 50 -4.47 7.19 11.85
N ASP A 51 -5.57 6.56 12.25
CA ASP A 51 -6.69 7.22 12.92
C ASP A 51 -6.32 7.64 14.35
N ALA A 52 -5.60 6.80 15.10
CA ALA A 52 -5.14 7.06 16.46
C ALA A 52 -4.20 8.27 16.55
N ARG A 53 -3.32 8.48 15.56
CA ARG A 53 -2.44 9.68 15.51
C ARG A 53 -3.20 10.98 15.25
N ARG A 54 -4.39 10.91 14.64
CA ARG A 54 -5.24 12.07 14.34
C ARG A 54 -6.30 12.33 15.41
N LEU A 55 -6.53 11.35 16.27
CA LEU A 55 -7.51 11.40 17.34
C LEU A 55 -7.30 12.57 18.32
N PRO A 56 -6.07 12.91 18.77
CA PRO A 56 -5.88 14.01 19.72
C PRO A 56 -6.30 15.38 19.15
N LEU A 57 -5.95 15.64 17.89
CA LEU A 57 -6.33 16.87 17.17
C LEU A 57 -7.84 16.93 16.92
N PHE A 58 -8.44 15.81 16.53
CA PHE A 58 -9.89 15.72 16.32
C PHE A 58 -10.68 15.88 17.63
N ALA A 59 -10.20 15.29 18.72
CA ALA A 59 -10.79 15.43 20.04
C ALA A 59 -10.68 16.88 20.57
N LEU A 60 -9.54 17.54 20.36
CA LEU A 60 -9.37 18.96 20.68
C LEU A 60 -10.32 19.84 19.87
N MET A 61 -10.49 19.57 18.56
CA MET A 61 -11.44 20.29 17.71
C MET A 61 -12.89 20.09 18.19
N LEU A 62 -13.29 18.87 18.54
CA LEU A 62 -14.61 18.60 19.12
C LEU A 62 -14.82 19.34 20.45
N LEU A 63 -13.79 19.40 21.29
CA LEU A 63 -13.83 20.10 22.57
C LEU A 63 -14.02 21.61 22.41
N VAL A 64 -13.35 22.22 21.42
CA VAL A 64 -13.43 23.66 21.15
C VAL A 64 -14.69 24.04 20.37
N CYS A 65 -15.07 23.25 19.36
CA CYS A 65 -16.17 23.58 18.45
C CYS A 65 -17.53 23.05 18.89
N GLY A 66 -17.59 22.09 19.83
CA GLY A 66 -18.85 21.53 20.34
C GLY A 66 -19.80 21.09 19.21
N GLU A 67 -20.98 21.70 19.16
CA GLU A 67 -22.01 21.42 18.13
C GLU A 67 -21.71 22.02 16.75
N LEU A 68 -20.77 22.97 16.66
CA LEU A 68 -20.39 23.66 15.41
C LEU A 68 -19.39 22.86 14.55
N THR A 69 -18.96 21.70 15.03
CA THR A 69 -18.01 20.79 14.37
C THR A 69 -18.32 20.49 12.88
N PRO A 70 -19.59 20.35 12.44
CA PRO A 70 -19.91 20.16 11.02
C PRO A 70 -19.38 21.28 10.11
N PHE A 71 -19.38 22.53 10.58
CA PHE A 71 -18.84 23.67 9.84
C PHE A 71 -17.30 23.68 9.85
N ALA A 72 -16.68 23.38 11.00
CA ALA A 72 -15.22 23.31 11.11
C ALA A 72 -14.61 22.20 10.21
N VAL A 73 -15.28 21.06 10.10
CA VAL A 73 -14.84 19.91 9.27
C VAL A 73 -14.89 20.23 7.77
N LEU A 74 -15.82 21.08 7.33
CA LEU A 74 -15.85 21.56 5.94
C LEU A 74 -14.63 22.40 5.58
N PHE A 75 -14.12 23.20 6.53
CA PHE A 75 -12.92 24.02 6.33
C PHE A 75 -11.60 23.26 6.60
N LEU A 76 -11.62 22.16 7.36
CA LEU A 76 -10.43 21.42 7.79
C LEU A 76 -10.53 19.90 7.53
N PRO A 77 -10.69 19.43 6.27
CA PRO A 77 -10.84 18.01 5.94
C PRO A 77 -9.60 17.16 6.24
N ARG A 78 -8.46 17.79 6.59
CA ARG A 78 -7.21 17.10 6.94
C ARG A 78 -7.14 16.62 8.39
N VAL A 79 -8.00 17.14 9.26
CA VAL A 79 -8.02 16.89 10.72
C VAL A 79 -8.87 15.67 11.09
N VAL A 80 -9.72 15.20 10.19
CA VAL A 80 -10.72 14.17 10.46
C VAL A 80 -10.16 12.76 10.13
N PRO A 81 -10.40 11.73 10.99
CA PRO A 81 -10.02 10.34 10.72
C PRO A 81 -10.77 9.77 9.51
N PHE A 82 -10.23 8.71 8.91
CA PHE A 82 -10.81 8.10 7.70
C PHE A 82 -12.23 7.56 7.93
N THR A 83 -12.55 7.15 9.16
CA THR A 83 -13.88 6.65 9.56
C THR A 83 -15.00 7.69 9.46
N CYS A 84 -14.67 8.98 9.27
CA CYS A 84 -15.63 10.07 9.15
C CYS A 84 -15.57 10.76 7.77
N ARG A 85 -15.04 10.10 6.72
CA ARG A 85 -14.99 10.65 5.35
C ARG A 85 -16.22 10.20 4.54
N ILE A 86 -16.78 11.11 3.73
CA ILE A 86 -18.01 10.89 2.94
C ILE A 86 -17.69 10.02 1.70
N PRO A 87 -18.53 9.02 1.35
CA PRO A 87 -18.26 8.07 0.26
C PRO A 87 -18.09 8.71 -1.13
N SER A 88 -18.83 9.77 -1.46
CA SER A 88 -18.70 10.48 -2.74
C SER A 88 -17.33 11.17 -2.93
N GLN A 89 -16.57 11.36 -1.85
CA GLN A 89 -15.21 11.89 -1.90
C GLN A 89 -14.19 10.80 -2.25
N VAL A 90 -14.51 9.52 -2.03
CA VAL A 90 -13.57 8.40 -2.26
C VAL A 90 -13.32 8.21 -3.74
N GLU A 91 -14.37 8.21 -4.57
CA GLU A 91 -14.22 8.03 -6.02
C GLU A 91 -13.43 9.17 -6.66
N LYS A 92 -13.67 10.43 -6.24
CA LYS A 92 -12.88 11.58 -6.71
C LYS A 92 -11.40 11.43 -6.34
N VAL A 93 -11.10 11.03 -5.10
CA VAL A 93 -9.74 10.81 -4.63
C VAL A 93 -9.07 9.66 -5.40
N LEU A 94 -9.80 8.57 -5.67
CA LEU A 94 -9.30 7.45 -6.47
C LEU A 94 -9.01 7.89 -7.91
N ARG A 95 -9.89 8.70 -8.52
CA ARG A 95 -9.72 9.20 -9.89
C ARG A 95 -8.50 10.10 -10.01
N GLU A 96 -8.31 11.00 -9.05
CA GLU A 96 -7.11 11.85 -8.95
C GLU A 96 -5.85 11.03 -8.66
N ALA A 97 -5.95 9.94 -7.90
CA ALA A 97 -4.85 9.02 -7.65
C ALA A 97 -4.44 8.29 -8.94
N GLU A 98 -5.35 7.59 -9.61
CA GLU A 98 -5.08 6.89 -10.86
C GLU A 98 -4.52 7.82 -11.94
N ALA A 99 -5.09 9.02 -12.09
CA ALA A 99 -4.58 10.01 -13.04
C ALA A 99 -3.12 10.40 -12.74
N ARG A 100 -2.76 10.59 -11.45
CA ARG A 100 -1.38 10.85 -11.04
C ARG A 100 -0.47 9.66 -11.34
N ARG A 101 -0.91 8.43 -11.08
CA ARG A 101 -0.11 7.22 -11.39
C ARG A 101 0.15 7.10 -12.89
N ARG A 102 -0.89 7.27 -13.72
CA ARG A 102 -0.76 7.25 -15.19
C ARG A 102 0.18 8.34 -15.69
N ALA A 103 0.07 9.57 -15.17
CA ALA A 103 0.99 10.65 -15.53
C ALA A 103 2.44 10.34 -15.13
N ALA A 104 2.67 9.79 -13.94
CA ALA A 104 4.00 9.39 -13.48
C ALA A 104 4.60 8.29 -14.35
N ARG A 105 3.84 7.23 -14.67
CA ARG A 105 4.31 6.15 -15.58
C ARG A 105 4.64 6.69 -16.98
N ARG A 106 3.82 7.61 -17.51
CA ARG A 106 4.09 8.28 -18.80
C ARG A 106 5.38 9.11 -18.78
N LEU A 107 5.64 9.86 -17.70
CA LEU A 107 6.90 10.62 -17.55
C LEU A 107 8.10 9.69 -17.52
N VAL A 108 8.00 8.55 -16.82
CA VAL A 108 9.06 7.53 -16.78
C VAL A 108 9.27 6.91 -18.17
N ALA A 109 8.19 6.61 -18.89
CA ALA A 109 8.25 6.06 -20.25
C ALA A 109 8.86 7.04 -21.27
N ALA A 110 8.49 8.34 -21.19
CA ALA A 110 9.00 9.38 -22.08
C ALA A 110 10.45 9.79 -21.76
N GLY A 111 10.85 9.67 -20.49
CA GLY A 111 12.15 10.12 -19.97
C GLY A 111 13.35 9.21 -20.26
N GLY A 112 13.18 8.17 -21.08
CA GLY A 112 14.25 7.39 -21.70
C GLY A 112 15.49 7.20 -20.83
N ALA A 113 15.46 6.21 -19.95
CA ALA A 113 16.61 5.69 -19.24
C ALA A 113 17.75 6.71 -18.90
N ALA A 114 17.80 7.32 -17.70
CA ALA A 114 19.05 7.81 -17.04
C ALA A 114 18.95 7.84 -15.49
N ALA A 115 19.93 7.30 -14.72
CA ALA A 115 19.98 7.19 -13.22
C ALA A 115 19.24 6.06 -12.41
N GLY A 116 19.60 4.77 -12.57
CA GLY A 116 18.95 3.64 -11.86
C GLY A 116 19.84 2.78 -10.94
N GLU A 117 21.17 2.85 -11.11
CA GLU A 117 22.10 1.93 -10.44
C GLU A 117 22.30 2.23 -8.95
N ASP A 118 22.10 3.49 -8.53
CA ASP A 118 22.27 3.89 -7.14
C ASP A 118 21.10 3.46 -6.24
N PHE A 119 19.90 3.28 -6.81
CA PHE A 119 18.71 2.89 -6.05
C PHE A 119 18.69 1.41 -5.68
N ALA A 120 18.96 0.52 -6.65
CA ALA A 120 19.08 -0.91 -6.38
C ALA A 120 20.16 -1.18 -5.31
N ARG A 121 21.28 -0.45 -5.36
CA ARG A 121 22.37 -0.50 -4.36
C ARG A 121 21.95 0.02 -2.98
N SER A 122 21.09 1.04 -2.92
CA SER A 122 20.55 1.57 -1.65
C SER A 122 19.47 0.67 -1.04
N TRP A 123 18.73 -0.08 -1.85
CA TRP A 123 17.70 -1.00 -1.39
C TRP A 123 18.32 -2.33 -0.94
N SER A 124 19.24 -2.90 -1.72
CA SER A 124 19.94 -4.14 -1.36
C SER A 124 20.93 -3.97 -0.21
N GLY A 125 21.44 -2.76 0.02
CA GLY A 125 22.36 -2.45 1.13
C GLY A 125 21.73 -2.40 2.52
N GLY A 126 20.44 -2.71 2.66
CA GLY A 126 19.67 -2.59 3.91
C GLY A 126 19.75 -3.77 4.88
N GLU A 127 20.10 -4.97 4.42
CA GLU A 127 20.16 -6.17 5.27
C GLU A 127 21.28 -7.11 4.82
N GLY A 128 22.29 -7.30 5.68
CA GLY A 128 23.39 -8.22 5.39
C GLY A 128 24.57 -8.07 6.34
N ARG A 129 24.40 -8.49 7.59
CA ARG A 129 25.54 -8.80 8.46
C ARG A 129 26.09 -10.18 8.06
N ALA A 130 27.30 -10.17 7.50
CA ALA A 130 28.32 -11.21 7.48
C ALA A 130 27.97 -12.62 6.95
N GLY A 131 28.45 -12.89 5.73
CA GLY A 131 29.26 -14.08 5.39
C GLY A 131 28.52 -15.35 4.97
N GLU A 132 28.70 -15.78 3.71
CA GLU A 132 29.47 -16.98 3.34
C GLU A 132 29.47 -17.13 1.80
N LYS A 133 30.65 -17.34 1.21
CA LYS A 133 30.79 -17.69 -0.21
C LYS A 133 30.47 -19.17 -0.38
N LYS A 134 29.62 -19.52 -1.36
CA LYS A 134 29.74 -20.82 -2.04
C LYS A 134 29.41 -20.72 -3.51
N ASP A 135 30.39 -21.18 -4.28
CA ASP A 135 30.32 -21.45 -5.71
C ASP A 135 29.20 -22.47 -5.99
N GLY A 136 28.35 -22.16 -6.96
CA GLY A 136 27.27 -23.04 -7.40
C GLY A 136 26.79 -22.66 -8.78
N LYS A 137 27.30 -23.37 -9.79
CA LYS A 137 26.75 -23.37 -11.15
C LYS A 137 25.30 -23.84 -11.10
N GLY A 138 24.36 -22.93 -11.32
CA GLY A 138 22.95 -23.22 -11.54
C GLY A 138 22.40 -22.25 -12.57
N GLY A 139 22.11 -22.74 -13.77
CA GLY A 139 21.51 -21.95 -14.83
C GLY A 139 20.07 -21.58 -14.49
N ALA A 140 19.88 -20.43 -13.85
CA ALA A 140 18.61 -19.73 -13.86
C ALA A 140 18.65 -18.72 -15.02
N ALA A 141 17.62 -18.76 -15.87
CA ALA A 141 17.43 -17.78 -16.93
C ALA A 141 17.61 -16.38 -16.33
N ARG A 142 18.68 -15.68 -16.74
CA ARG A 142 18.89 -14.28 -16.37
C ARG A 142 17.71 -13.52 -16.93
N ILE A 143 16.74 -13.17 -16.07
CA ILE A 143 15.70 -12.22 -16.41
C ILE A 143 16.41 -11.00 -16.95
N LYS A 144 16.28 -10.77 -18.25
CA LYS A 144 16.78 -9.57 -18.88
C LYS A 144 15.86 -8.46 -18.39
N VAL A 145 16.20 -7.85 -17.26
CA VAL A 145 15.60 -6.60 -16.78
C VAL A 145 16.02 -5.47 -17.73
N VAL A 146 15.63 -5.59 -18.99
CA VAL A 146 15.77 -4.55 -20.01
C VAL A 146 14.57 -3.65 -19.80
N GLY A 147 14.70 -2.69 -18.88
CA GLY A 147 13.75 -1.59 -18.76
C GLY A 147 13.42 -1.07 -17.37
N ALA A 148 13.80 -1.74 -16.27
CA ALA A 148 13.57 -1.18 -14.91
C ALA A 148 14.54 -0.05 -14.55
N ALA A 149 15.45 0.27 -15.47
CA ALA A 149 16.41 1.31 -15.26
C ALA A 149 15.76 2.64 -15.61
N ARG A 150 15.24 3.30 -14.57
CA ARG A 150 15.43 4.74 -14.25
C ARG A 150 14.12 5.48 -13.92
N ALA A 151 13.61 5.25 -12.70
CA ALA A 151 12.52 6.03 -12.11
C ALA A 151 13.02 7.05 -11.10
N THR A 152 12.46 8.27 -11.15
CA THR A 152 12.68 9.26 -10.12
C THR A 152 11.92 8.86 -8.83
N PRO A 153 12.47 9.15 -7.63
CA PRO A 153 11.77 8.86 -6.38
C PRO A 153 10.42 9.57 -6.29
N GLU A 154 10.28 10.72 -6.96
CA GLU A 154 9.03 11.45 -7.07
C GLU A 154 7.99 10.66 -7.88
N ALA A 155 8.36 10.09 -9.02
CA ALA A 155 7.45 9.26 -9.82
C ALA A 155 7.01 8.01 -9.03
N LEU A 156 7.94 7.31 -8.38
CA LEU A 156 7.62 6.15 -7.56
C LEU A 156 6.72 6.51 -6.38
N ALA A 157 6.98 7.65 -5.72
CA ALA A 157 6.12 8.14 -4.65
C ALA A 157 4.71 8.49 -5.14
N MET A 158 4.57 9.08 -6.33
CA MET A 158 3.26 9.36 -6.93
C MET A 158 2.50 8.06 -7.25
N ILE A 159 3.19 7.05 -7.77
CA ILE A 159 2.61 5.74 -8.10
C ILE A 159 2.14 5.02 -6.84
N LEU A 160 2.91 5.11 -5.76
CA LEU A 160 2.59 4.54 -4.45
C LEU A 160 1.61 5.39 -3.62
N ASP A 161 1.02 6.43 -4.22
CA ASP A 161 0.09 7.37 -3.58
C ASP A 161 0.66 8.05 -2.32
N LEU A 162 1.98 8.20 -2.26
CA LEU A 162 2.68 8.91 -1.20
C LEU A 162 2.62 10.42 -1.44
N PRO A 163 2.16 11.24 -0.48
CA PRO A 163 2.18 12.70 -0.62
C PRO A 163 3.63 13.20 -0.73
N VAL A 164 3.91 13.85 -1.86
CA VAL A 164 5.16 14.58 -2.14
C VAL A 164 4.88 16.08 -2.01
N ARG A 165 5.59 16.75 -1.10
CA ARG A 165 5.61 18.22 -1.00
C ARG A 165 6.94 18.73 -1.53
N SER A 166 6.98 19.93 -2.09
CA SER A 166 8.21 20.57 -2.61
C SER A 166 9.36 20.62 -1.59
N TRP A 167 9.05 20.76 -0.29
CA TRP A 167 10.05 20.78 0.78
C TRP A 167 10.41 19.41 1.37
N THR A 168 9.88 18.31 0.82
CA THR A 168 10.13 16.98 1.38
C THR A 168 11.58 16.59 1.14
N ARG A 169 12.37 16.45 2.21
CA ARG A 169 13.75 15.99 2.11
C ARG A 169 13.82 14.61 1.44
N LYS A 170 14.67 14.44 0.43
CA LYS A 170 14.85 13.19 -0.34
C LYS A 170 15.02 11.96 0.56
N LYS A 171 15.85 12.04 1.61
CA LYS A 171 16.04 10.92 2.57
C LYS A 171 14.72 10.48 3.24
N ARG A 172 13.85 11.42 3.61
CA ARG A 172 12.54 11.08 4.21
C ARG A 172 11.58 10.50 3.18
N LEU A 173 11.62 11.01 1.94
CA LEU A 173 10.84 10.45 0.85
C LEU A 173 11.22 8.98 0.61
N TRP A 174 12.52 8.70 0.54
CA TRP A 174 13.05 7.34 0.41
C TRP A 174 12.64 6.42 1.56
N SER A 175 12.73 6.87 2.81
CA SER A 175 12.26 6.09 3.96
C SER A 175 10.79 5.66 3.80
N ARG A 176 9.94 6.57 3.33
CA ARG A 176 8.51 6.30 3.13
C ARG A 176 8.24 5.36 1.96
N ILE A 177 9.02 5.50 0.88
CA ILE A 177 8.99 4.56 -0.24
C ILE A 177 9.39 3.17 0.26
N HIS A 178 10.45 3.07 1.06
CA HIS A 178 10.92 1.81 1.64
C HIS A 178 9.89 1.16 2.54
N GLU A 179 9.29 1.91 3.47
CA GLU A 179 8.21 1.41 4.32
C GLU A 179 7.00 0.92 3.51
N ARG A 180 6.74 1.54 2.36
CA ARG A 180 5.62 1.16 1.49
C ARG A 180 5.93 -0.08 0.65
N LEU A 181 7.13 -0.20 0.10
CA LEU A 181 7.56 -1.38 -0.64
C LEU A 181 7.72 -2.60 0.28
N HIS A 182 8.26 -2.41 1.50
CA HIS A 182 8.29 -3.44 2.54
C HIS A 182 6.87 -3.92 2.89
N PHE A 183 5.92 -3.00 3.00
CA PHE A 183 4.52 -3.37 3.21
C PHE A 183 3.98 -4.27 2.11
N LEU A 184 4.21 -3.91 0.84
CA LEU A 184 3.78 -4.73 -0.29
C LEU A 184 4.43 -6.12 -0.24
N ASN A 185 5.71 -6.20 0.13
CA ASN A 185 6.38 -7.49 0.33
C ASN A 185 5.65 -8.39 1.33
N VAL A 186 5.37 -7.86 2.52
CA VAL A 186 4.67 -8.61 3.57
C VAL A 186 3.24 -8.96 3.15
N ASP A 187 2.51 -8.02 2.53
CA ASP A 187 1.13 -8.24 2.10
C ASP A 187 1.04 -9.27 0.95
N ASP A 188 1.97 -9.23 -0.01
CA ASP A 188 2.06 -10.22 -1.10
C ASP A 188 2.29 -11.64 -0.56
N GLY A 189 3.19 -11.81 0.42
CA GLY A 189 3.43 -13.10 1.07
C GLY A 189 2.19 -13.63 1.79
N LEU A 190 1.54 -12.78 2.58
CA LEU A 190 0.31 -13.15 3.30
C LEU A 190 -0.85 -13.44 2.34
N LEU A 191 -0.95 -12.74 1.20
CA LEU A 191 -1.93 -13.03 0.16
C LEU A 191 -1.67 -14.40 -0.48
N ALA A 192 -0.42 -14.71 -0.81
CA ALA A 192 -0.07 -15.98 -1.42
C ALA A 192 -0.41 -17.17 -0.50
N GLU A 193 -0.22 -17.01 0.82
CA GLU A 193 -0.59 -18.02 1.82
C GLU A 193 -2.11 -18.14 2.03
N ALA A 194 -2.84 -17.04 1.90
CA ALA A 194 -4.29 -16.98 2.14
C ALA A 194 -5.15 -17.35 0.92
N GLY A 195 -4.57 -17.87 -0.17
CA GLY A 195 -5.31 -18.28 -1.37
C GLY A 195 -5.37 -17.23 -2.49
N GLY A 196 -4.54 -16.18 -2.41
CA GLY A 196 -4.35 -15.20 -3.48
C GLY A 196 -5.55 -14.29 -3.71
N ALA A 197 -5.72 -13.84 -4.97
CA ALA A 197 -6.77 -12.90 -5.34
C ALA A 197 -8.19 -13.47 -5.22
N GLU A 198 -8.35 -14.78 -5.41
CA GLU A 198 -9.65 -15.48 -5.37
C GLU A 198 -10.26 -15.53 -3.97
N ALA A 199 -9.42 -15.56 -2.94
CA ALA A 199 -9.86 -15.58 -1.56
C ALA A 199 -10.36 -14.21 -1.05
N LEU A 200 -10.22 -13.14 -1.85
CA LEU A 200 -10.57 -11.78 -1.43
C LEU A 200 -12.02 -11.42 -1.71
N VAL A 201 -12.63 -10.78 -0.71
CA VAL A 201 -13.90 -10.08 -0.88
C VAL A 201 -13.68 -8.86 -1.79
N ALA A 202 -14.70 -8.50 -2.57
CA ALA A 202 -14.68 -7.43 -3.57
C ALA A 202 -13.99 -6.13 -3.13
N GLU A 203 -14.28 -5.65 -1.92
CA GLU A 203 -13.71 -4.41 -1.41
C GLU A 203 -12.23 -4.56 -1.04
N GLU A 204 -11.84 -5.69 -0.46
CA GLU A 204 -10.43 -5.97 -0.16
C GLU A 204 -9.60 -6.18 -1.42
N LEU A 205 -10.19 -6.79 -2.45
CA LEU A 205 -9.59 -6.94 -3.77
C LEU A 205 -9.29 -5.56 -4.37
N ARG A 206 -10.27 -4.65 -4.37
CA ARG A 206 -10.08 -3.26 -4.84
C ARG A 206 -8.95 -2.55 -4.09
N LEU A 207 -8.94 -2.65 -2.76
CA LEU A 207 -7.89 -2.03 -1.96
C LEU A 207 -6.51 -2.65 -2.22
N ALA A 208 -6.43 -3.97 -2.34
CA ALA A 208 -5.19 -4.68 -2.64
C ALA A 208 -4.62 -4.31 -4.02
N CYS A 209 -5.48 -4.17 -5.02
CA CYS A 209 -5.12 -3.68 -6.34
C CYS A 209 -4.61 -2.24 -6.30
N ALA A 210 -5.37 -1.34 -5.67
CA ALA A 210 -4.99 0.05 -5.52
C ALA A 210 -3.66 0.21 -4.76
N ASP A 211 -3.41 -0.63 -3.74
CA ASP A 211 -2.18 -0.59 -2.96
C ASP A 211 -0.92 -0.87 -3.81
N ARG A 212 -1.07 -1.73 -4.83
CA ARG A 212 -0.05 -2.12 -5.82
C ARG A 212 0.00 -1.18 -7.03
N GLY A 213 -0.78 -0.10 -7.01
CA GLY A 213 -0.83 0.88 -8.09
C GLY A 213 -1.60 0.39 -9.33
N ILE A 214 -2.40 -0.67 -9.20
CA ILE A 214 -3.33 -1.15 -10.24
C ILE A 214 -4.56 -0.23 -10.24
N ASP A 215 -5.01 0.15 -11.43
CA ASP A 215 -6.21 0.99 -11.58
C ASP A 215 -7.47 0.16 -11.28
N VAL A 216 -8.43 0.73 -10.56
CA VAL A 216 -9.61 0.05 -10.03
C VAL A 216 -10.93 0.66 -10.49
N LEU A 217 -10.93 1.92 -10.91
CA LEU A 217 -12.15 2.60 -11.35
C LEU A 217 -12.70 2.01 -12.63
N GLY A 218 -14.00 1.68 -12.62
CA GLY A 218 -14.70 1.15 -13.78
C GLY A 218 -14.37 -0.30 -14.13
N ARG A 219 -13.53 -0.99 -13.34
CA ARG A 219 -13.20 -2.40 -13.55
C ARG A 219 -14.14 -3.33 -12.78
N SER A 220 -14.46 -4.44 -13.41
CA SER A 220 -15.16 -5.57 -12.80
C SER A 220 -14.28 -6.29 -11.78
N GLU A 221 -14.89 -7.07 -10.88
CA GLU A 221 -14.14 -7.88 -9.92
C GLU A 221 -13.26 -8.92 -10.62
N GLU A 222 -13.73 -9.53 -11.70
CA GLU A 222 -12.99 -10.54 -12.46
C GLU A 222 -11.68 -9.94 -13.03
N GLU A 223 -11.75 -8.77 -13.67
CA GLU A 223 -10.57 -8.07 -14.19
C GLU A 223 -9.57 -7.73 -13.08
N LEU A 224 -10.05 -7.38 -11.88
CA LEU A 224 -9.21 -7.09 -10.73
C LEU A 224 -8.56 -8.35 -10.15
N ARG A 225 -9.28 -9.48 -10.10
CA ARG A 225 -8.71 -10.77 -9.68
C ARG A 225 -7.62 -11.21 -10.64
N THR A 226 -7.86 -11.11 -11.95
CA THR A 226 -6.85 -11.41 -12.96
C THR A 226 -5.61 -10.53 -12.81
N ALA A 227 -5.78 -9.21 -12.67
CA ALA A 227 -4.67 -8.28 -12.52
C ALA A 227 -3.85 -8.54 -11.25
N LEU A 228 -4.52 -8.75 -10.11
CA LEU A 228 -3.85 -9.03 -8.84
C LEU A 228 -3.16 -10.40 -8.86
N GLY A 229 -3.82 -11.43 -9.40
CA GLY A 229 -3.23 -12.76 -9.56
C GLY A 229 -1.97 -12.71 -10.40
N ARG A 230 -2.01 -11.93 -11.49
CA ARG A 230 -0.85 -11.69 -12.35
C ARG A 230 0.28 -10.99 -11.61
N TRP A 231 -0.01 -9.93 -10.86
CA TRP A 231 0.99 -9.27 -10.01
C TRP A 231 1.66 -10.25 -9.05
N LEU A 232 0.87 -11.05 -8.33
CA LEU A 232 1.39 -12.02 -7.35
C LEU A 232 2.28 -13.07 -8.03
N HIS A 233 1.88 -13.57 -9.20
CA HIS A 233 2.68 -14.52 -9.98
C HIS A 233 4.04 -13.93 -10.41
N LEU A 234 4.02 -12.70 -10.94
CA LEU A 234 5.22 -12.03 -11.44
C LEU A 234 6.16 -11.60 -10.31
N THR A 235 5.65 -11.40 -9.09
CA THR A 235 6.41 -10.98 -7.91
C THR A 235 6.64 -12.10 -6.89
N ASP A 236 6.37 -13.36 -7.25
CA ASP A 236 6.52 -14.47 -6.33
C ASP A 236 7.99 -14.63 -5.88
N GLU A 237 8.23 -14.38 -4.60
CA GLU A 237 9.55 -14.48 -3.99
C GLU A 237 10.11 -15.90 -4.06
N ARG A 238 9.24 -16.91 -3.94
CA ARG A 238 9.64 -18.33 -3.97
C ARG A 238 10.18 -18.72 -5.35
N ARG A 239 9.74 -18.02 -6.39
CA ARG A 239 10.18 -18.21 -7.78
C ARG A 239 11.43 -17.40 -8.13
N LEU A 240 11.50 -16.16 -7.68
CA LEU A 240 12.51 -15.20 -8.12
C LEU A 240 13.70 -15.03 -7.16
N GLY A 241 13.50 -15.28 -5.86
CA GLY A 241 14.39 -14.82 -4.81
C GLY A 241 14.22 -13.32 -4.50
N VAL A 242 14.78 -12.89 -3.36
CA VAL A 242 14.55 -11.56 -2.77
C VAL A 242 14.94 -10.41 -3.70
N GLU A 243 16.13 -10.44 -4.30
CA GLU A 243 16.64 -9.34 -5.12
C GLU A 243 15.89 -9.19 -6.45
N GLU A 244 15.62 -10.29 -7.14
CA GLU A 244 14.91 -10.26 -8.43
C GLU A 244 13.44 -9.91 -8.23
N ARG A 245 12.83 -10.33 -7.12
CA ARG A 245 11.49 -9.86 -6.73
C ARG A 245 11.44 -8.34 -6.59
N GLN A 246 12.41 -7.74 -5.90
CA GLN A 246 12.43 -6.28 -5.71
C GLN A 246 12.50 -5.55 -7.05
N LYS A 247 13.33 -6.06 -7.98
CA LYS A 247 13.39 -5.54 -9.36
C LYS A 247 12.06 -5.74 -10.08
N ALA A 248 11.40 -6.90 -9.92
CA ALA A 248 10.09 -7.19 -10.51
C ALA A 248 9.03 -6.19 -10.01
N VAL A 249 8.89 -6.03 -8.69
CA VAL A 249 7.94 -5.08 -8.07
C VAL A 249 8.17 -3.68 -8.61
N LEU A 250 9.42 -3.21 -8.59
CA LEU A 250 9.75 -1.88 -9.10
C LEU A 250 9.42 -1.73 -10.57
N TRP A 251 9.75 -2.73 -11.39
CA TRP A 251 9.44 -2.71 -12.81
C TRP A 251 7.93 -2.65 -13.05
N LEU A 252 7.13 -3.49 -12.39
CA LEU A 252 5.67 -3.53 -12.51
C LEU A 252 4.99 -2.24 -12.02
N LEU A 253 5.57 -1.56 -11.02
CA LEU A 253 5.10 -0.24 -10.59
C LEU A 253 5.38 0.84 -11.63
N LEU A 254 6.43 0.70 -12.43
CA LEU A 254 6.87 1.73 -13.36
C LEU A 254 6.37 1.52 -14.79
N SER A 255 6.08 0.28 -15.17
CA SER A 255 5.55 -0.11 -16.49
C SER A 255 4.03 -0.05 -16.52
N GLU A 256 3.39 0.07 -17.68
CA GLU A 256 1.94 -0.08 -17.78
C GLU A 256 1.52 -1.56 -17.63
N GLU A 257 0.30 -1.83 -17.16
CA GLU A 257 -0.23 -3.21 -16.97
C GLU A 257 -0.18 -4.03 -18.28
N SER A 258 -0.41 -3.36 -19.42
CA SER A 258 -0.31 -3.95 -20.77
C SER A 258 1.11 -4.41 -21.15
N GLN A 259 2.13 -3.93 -20.44
CA GLN A 259 3.50 -4.29 -20.69
C GLN A 259 3.95 -5.49 -19.86
N TRP A 260 3.16 -5.93 -18.87
CA TRP A 260 3.57 -6.96 -17.91
C TRP A 260 3.96 -8.30 -18.55
N ASP A 261 3.40 -8.61 -19.73
CA ASP A 261 3.78 -9.78 -20.55
C ASP A 261 5.28 -9.80 -20.91
N ARG A 262 5.90 -8.62 -21.00
CA ARG A 262 7.33 -8.50 -21.33
C ARG A 262 8.26 -8.91 -20.19
N PHE A 263 7.75 -9.09 -18.97
CA PHE A 263 8.55 -9.53 -17.84
C PHE A 263 8.76 -11.05 -17.82
N GLU A 264 7.90 -11.81 -18.48
CA GLU A 264 7.98 -13.28 -18.53
C GLU A 264 8.99 -13.80 -19.55
N GLY A 265 9.42 -12.98 -20.52
CA GLY A 265 10.37 -13.32 -21.59
C GLY A 265 11.79 -12.81 -21.37
#